data_AF-A0A973TP13-F1
#
_entry.id   AF-A0A973TP13-F1
#
_cell.length_a   1.000
_cell.length_b   1.000
_cell.length_c   1.000
_cell.angle_alpha   90.00
_cell.angle_beta   90.00
_cell.angle_gamma   90.00
#
_symmetry.space_group_name_H-M   'P 1'
#
loop_
_entity.id
_entity.type
_entity.pdbx_description
1 polymer ?
#
loop_
_entity_poly.entity_id
_entity_poly.type
_entity_poly.pdbx_seq_one_letter_code
_entity_poly.pdbx_strand_id
1 'polypeptide(L)'
;MTVRIRAAWLVLCLCVLALAGCASSGHDTNQLDRNQYAYSAAIRWCDFEGAWMLVDPKYREEHPMSDLELERYKQIQVAGYRDMATQTLPDGDVVREIQIEVVNRHTLTQRSTRYTERWHYDPESKTWWLAVGLPDFFEE
;
A
#
# COMPACT_ATOMS: atom_id res chain seq x y z
N MET A 1 54.20 30.98 4.89
CA MET A 1 53.75 29.57 5.00
C MET A 1 52.34 29.43 5.60
N THR A 2 51.95 30.28 6.54
CA THR A 2 50.64 30.29 7.24
C THR A 2 49.43 30.62 6.37
N VAL A 3 49.57 31.49 5.36
CA VAL A 3 48.46 31.88 4.45
C VAL A 3 48.03 30.74 3.53
N ARG A 4 48.98 29.96 3.01
CA ARG A 4 48.70 28.79 2.15
C ARG A 4 47.99 27.68 2.92
N ILE A 5 48.34 27.50 4.19
CA ILE A 5 47.69 26.55 5.09
C ILE A 5 46.24 26.98 5.33
N ARG A 6 45.99 28.25 5.68
CA ARG A 6 44.61 28.78 5.90
C ARG A 6 43.73 28.67 4.65
N ALA A 7 44.27 28.90 3.46
CA ALA A 7 43.55 28.73 2.20
C ALA A 7 43.19 27.25 1.94
N ALA A 8 44.10 26.32 2.24
CA ALA A 8 43.83 24.89 2.13
C ALA A 8 42.73 24.43 3.11
N TRP A 9 42.70 24.94 4.34
CA TRP A 9 41.63 24.67 5.30
C TRP A 9 40.27 25.24 4.86
N LEU A 10 40.24 26.43 4.26
CA LEU A 10 39.01 27.02 3.71
C LEU A 10 38.45 26.21 2.54
N VAL A 11 39.32 25.76 1.62
CA VAL A 11 38.92 24.90 0.49
C VAL A 11 38.44 23.54 1.00
N LEU A 12 39.10 22.96 1.99
CA LEU A 12 38.69 21.69 2.59
C LEU A 12 37.32 21.80 3.29
N CYS A 13 37.08 22.86 4.06
CA CYS A 13 35.77 23.13 4.67
C CYS A 13 34.67 23.32 3.61
N LEU A 14 34.98 24.02 2.51
CA LEU A 14 34.04 24.22 1.40
C LEU A 14 33.72 22.90 0.68
N CYS A 15 34.71 22.02 0.50
CA CYS A 15 34.51 20.69 -0.06
C CYS A 15 33.67 19.78 0.84
N VAL A 16 33.86 19.84 2.17
CA VAL A 16 33.04 19.09 3.14
C VAL A 16 31.59 19.59 3.16
N LEU A 17 31.37 20.91 3.05
CA LEU A 17 30.02 21.49 2.94
C LEU A 17 29.34 21.13 1.61
N ALA A 18 30.10 21.00 0.52
CA ALA A 18 29.56 20.57 -0.77
C ALA A 18 29.12 19.09 -0.79
N LEU A 19 29.69 18.24 0.08
CA LEU A 19 29.30 16.84 0.23
C LEU A 19 28.00 16.65 1.05
N ALA A 20 27.60 17.66 1.84
CA ALA A 20 26.35 17.62 2.61
C ALA A 20 25.09 17.88 1.76
N GLY A 21 25.24 18.34 0.52
CA GLY A 21 24.12 18.64 -0.41
C GLY A 21 23.55 17.42 -1.14
N CYS A 22 24.14 16.23 -0.99
CA CYS A 22 23.69 14.99 -1.62
C CYS A 22 23.01 14.04 -0.62
N ALA A 23 22.35 14.56 0.42
CA ALA A 23 21.24 13.84 1.03
C ALA A 23 19.99 14.15 0.20
N SER A 24 19.89 13.50 -0.96
CA SER A 24 18.62 13.43 -1.68
C SER A 24 17.60 12.83 -0.73
N SER A 25 16.74 13.66 -0.15
CA SER A 25 15.52 13.28 0.56
C SER A 25 14.49 12.75 -0.45
N GLY A 26 14.94 11.83 -1.30
CA GLY A 26 14.15 11.17 -2.31
C GLY A 26 13.31 10.09 -1.65
N HIS A 27 12.01 10.37 -1.53
CA HIS A 27 10.95 9.37 -1.37
C HIS A 27 10.81 8.75 0.04
N ASP A 28 10.63 9.59 1.06
CA ASP A 28 9.89 9.18 2.27
C ASP A 28 8.40 9.04 1.92
N THR A 29 8.08 8.00 1.16
CA THR A 29 6.70 7.54 0.98
C THR A 29 6.22 7.07 2.34
N ASN A 30 5.08 7.58 2.81
CA ASN A 30 4.53 7.22 4.11
C ASN A 30 4.38 5.68 4.18
N GLN A 31 4.61 5.06 5.34
CA GLN A 31 4.46 3.60 5.51
C GLN A 31 3.07 3.12 5.05
N LEU A 32 2.05 3.94 5.31
CA LEU A 32 0.70 3.73 4.81
C LEU A 32 0.65 3.61 3.29
N ASP A 33 1.23 4.58 2.57
CA ASP A 33 1.25 4.61 1.11
C ASP A 33 1.92 3.36 0.52
N ARG A 34 2.98 2.85 1.18
CA ARG A 34 3.63 1.60 0.78
C ARG A 34 2.71 0.39 0.94
N ASN A 35 2.00 0.28 2.06
CA ASN A 35 1.07 -0.82 2.31
C ASN A 35 -0.15 -0.75 1.37
N GLN A 36 -0.68 0.45 1.13
CA GLN A 36 -1.74 0.69 0.15
C GLN A 36 -1.30 0.37 -1.27
N TYR A 37 -0.07 0.75 -1.64
CA TYR A 37 0.49 0.39 -2.94
C TYR A 37 0.64 -1.13 -3.08
N ALA A 38 1.22 -1.80 -2.08
CA ALA A 38 1.39 -3.25 -2.08
C ALA A 38 0.05 -3.99 -2.20
N TYR A 39 -0.96 -3.58 -1.43
CA TYR A 39 -2.30 -4.15 -1.50
C TYR A 39 -2.94 -3.93 -2.88
N SER A 40 -2.92 -2.68 -3.36
CA SER A 40 -3.48 -2.36 -4.67
C SER A 40 -2.78 -3.10 -5.81
N ALA A 41 -1.46 -3.34 -5.70
CA ALA A 41 -0.71 -4.11 -6.67
C ALA A 41 -1.12 -5.59 -6.62
N ALA A 42 -1.21 -6.18 -5.42
CA ALA A 42 -1.65 -7.56 -5.24
C ALA A 42 -3.04 -7.79 -5.86
N ILE A 43 -4.02 -6.90 -5.57
CA ILE A 43 -5.36 -6.99 -6.18
C ILE A 43 -5.30 -6.85 -7.71
N ARG A 44 -4.61 -5.85 -8.26
CA ARG A 44 -4.51 -5.66 -9.73
C ARG A 44 -3.90 -6.88 -10.44
N TRP A 45 -2.93 -7.53 -9.81
CA TRP A 45 -2.27 -8.72 -10.35
C TRP A 45 -2.94 -10.03 -9.95
N CYS A 46 -4.11 -9.98 -9.31
CA CYS A 46 -4.88 -11.14 -8.85
C CYS A 46 -4.09 -12.03 -7.87
N ASP A 47 -3.14 -11.46 -7.15
CA ASP A 47 -2.44 -12.08 -6.01
C ASP A 47 -3.27 -11.90 -4.74
N PHE A 48 -4.39 -12.63 -4.68
CA PHE A 48 -5.34 -12.52 -3.56
C PHE A 48 -4.78 -13.10 -2.25
N GLU A 49 -3.88 -14.08 -2.34
CA GLU A 49 -3.15 -14.61 -1.19
C GLU A 49 -2.21 -13.55 -0.60
N GLY A 50 -1.43 -12.86 -1.45
CA GLY A 50 -0.59 -11.75 -1.03
C GLY A 50 -1.40 -10.57 -0.47
N ALA A 51 -2.54 -10.26 -1.07
CA ALA A 51 -3.46 -9.24 -0.56
C ALA A 51 -4.02 -9.63 0.83
N TRP A 52 -4.36 -10.92 1.03
CA TRP A 52 -4.85 -11.43 2.31
C TRP A 52 -3.80 -11.26 3.41
N MET A 53 -2.51 -11.42 3.11
CA MET A 53 -1.44 -11.23 4.11
C MET A 53 -1.32 -9.79 4.63
N LEU A 54 -1.93 -8.80 3.98
CA LEU A 54 -1.98 -7.40 4.42
C LEU A 54 -3.23 -7.07 5.26
N VAL A 55 -4.14 -8.03 5.41
CA VAL A 55 -5.32 -7.93 6.29
C VAL A 55 -4.89 -8.14 7.74
N ASP A 56 -5.49 -7.37 8.63
CA ASP A 56 -5.25 -7.41 10.08
C ASP A 56 -5.28 -8.86 10.59
N PRO A 57 -4.24 -9.31 11.31
CA PRO A 57 -4.19 -10.66 11.85
C PRO A 57 -5.43 -11.05 12.67
N LYS A 58 -5.99 -10.13 13.47
CA LYS A 58 -7.21 -10.38 14.27
C LYS A 58 -8.41 -10.61 13.36
N TYR A 59 -8.56 -9.82 12.30
CA TYR A 59 -9.62 -10.04 11.33
C TYR A 59 -9.49 -11.41 10.66
N ARG A 60 -8.26 -11.81 10.29
CA ARG A 60 -8.00 -13.12 9.67
C ARG A 60 -8.24 -14.30 10.62
N GLU A 61 -8.00 -14.13 11.91
CA GLU A 61 -8.32 -15.14 12.92
C GLU A 61 -9.84 -15.30 13.10
N GLU A 62 -10.58 -14.18 13.10
CA GLU A 62 -12.04 -14.17 13.19
C GLU A 62 -12.73 -14.65 11.90
N HIS A 63 -12.11 -14.39 10.74
CA HIS A 63 -12.63 -14.69 9.41
C HIS A 63 -11.57 -15.48 8.61
N PRO A 64 -11.31 -16.74 8.97
CA PRO A 64 -10.28 -17.53 8.31
C PRO A 64 -10.64 -17.76 6.84
N MET A 65 -9.75 -17.35 5.94
CA MET A 65 -9.88 -17.60 4.51
C MET A 65 -9.75 -19.11 4.24
N SER A 66 -10.78 -19.70 3.65
CA SER A 66 -10.77 -21.10 3.22
C SER A 66 -10.17 -21.28 1.81
N ASP A 67 -9.71 -22.51 1.53
CA ASP A 67 -9.24 -22.88 0.18
C ASP A 67 -10.33 -22.66 -0.88
N LEU A 68 -11.60 -22.94 -0.53
CA LEU A 68 -12.72 -22.73 -1.43
C LEU A 68 -12.91 -21.25 -1.79
N GLU A 69 -12.77 -20.35 -0.82
CA GLU A 69 -12.87 -18.91 -1.07
C GLU A 69 -11.72 -18.42 -1.95
N LEU A 70 -10.49 -18.88 -1.70
CA LEU A 70 -9.35 -18.58 -2.57
C LEU A 70 -9.55 -19.09 -4.01
N GLU A 71 -10.09 -20.29 -4.19
CA GLU A 71 -10.42 -20.83 -5.51
C GLU A 71 -11.48 -19.99 -6.24
N ARG A 72 -12.45 -19.41 -5.51
CA ARG A 72 -13.43 -18.49 -6.12
C ARG A 72 -12.75 -17.25 -6.69
N TYR A 73 -11.78 -16.68 -5.97
CA TYR A 73 -11.02 -15.52 -6.45
C TYR A 73 -10.26 -15.81 -7.77
N LYS A 74 -9.82 -17.05 -8.02
CA LYS A 74 -9.14 -17.44 -9.29
C LYS A 74 -10.05 -17.33 -10.53
N GLN A 75 -11.36 -17.24 -10.34
CA GLN A 75 -12.34 -17.03 -11.41
C GLN A 75 -12.43 -15.57 -11.86
N ILE A 76 -11.78 -14.65 -11.13
CA ILE A 76 -11.82 -13.21 -11.37
C ILE A 76 -10.53 -12.75 -12.01
N GLN A 77 -10.65 -11.90 -13.04
CA GLN A 77 -9.57 -11.09 -13.56
C GLN A 77 -9.85 -9.63 -13.21
N VAL A 78 -8.94 -8.98 -12.49
CA VAL A 78 -9.01 -7.54 -12.27
C VAL A 78 -8.58 -6.81 -13.55
N ALA A 79 -9.42 -5.90 -14.03
CA ALA A 79 -9.19 -5.07 -15.21
C ALA A 79 -8.89 -3.61 -14.84
N GLY A 80 -9.36 -3.16 -13.68
CA GLY A 80 -9.16 -1.80 -13.19
C GLY A 80 -9.23 -1.73 -11.67
N TYR A 81 -8.47 -0.81 -11.09
CA TYR A 81 -8.49 -0.50 -9.68
C TYR A 81 -8.25 1.01 -9.56
N ARG A 82 -9.22 1.74 -8.99
CA ARG A 82 -9.21 3.21 -8.97
C ARG A 82 -9.58 3.72 -7.59
N ASP A 83 -8.73 4.60 -7.05
CA ASP A 83 -9.02 5.36 -5.83
C ASP A 83 -10.01 6.48 -6.16
N MET A 84 -11.10 6.54 -5.39
CA MET A 84 -12.22 7.45 -5.63
C MET A 84 -12.33 8.53 -4.59
N ALA A 85 -12.04 8.18 -3.34
CA ALA A 85 -12.00 9.11 -2.22
C ALA A 85 -11.09 8.53 -1.14
N THR A 86 -10.39 9.41 -0.44
CA THR A 86 -9.61 9.06 0.74
C THR A 86 -9.99 10.02 1.87
N GLN A 87 -10.21 9.48 3.06
CA GLN A 87 -10.53 10.24 4.26
C GLN A 87 -9.73 9.71 5.45
N THR A 88 -9.16 10.61 6.25
CA THR A 88 -8.66 10.28 7.59
C THR A 88 -9.78 10.51 8.61
N LEU A 89 -10.07 9.49 9.41
CA LEU A 89 -11.08 9.52 10.46
C LEU A 89 -10.53 10.12 11.76
N PRO A 90 -11.39 10.52 12.71
CA PRO A 90 -10.95 11.13 13.98
C PRO A 90 -10.09 10.22 14.87
N ASP A 91 -10.21 8.91 14.72
CA ASP A 91 -9.41 7.88 15.40
C ASP A 91 -8.03 7.65 14.76
N GLY A 92 -7.77 8.28 13.62
CA GLY A 92 -6.52 8.14 12.86
C GLY A 92 -6.57 7.09 11.75
N ASP A 93 -7.66 6.33 11.64
CA ASP A 93 -7.85 5.39 10.54
C ASP A 93 -7.91 6.15 9.20
N VAL A 94 -7.47 5.48 8.14
CA VAL A 94 -7.60 5.99 6.77
C VAL A 94 -8.56 5.12 5.98
N VAL A 95 -9.67 5.70 5.56
CA VAL A 95 -10.69 5.05 4.74
C VAL A 95 -10.49 5.44 3.29
N ARG A 96 -10.58 4.45 2.39
CA ARG A 96 -10.51 4.67 0.94
C ARG A 96 -11.68 4.01 0.24
N GLU A 97 -12.32 4.77 -0.64
CA GLU A 97 -13.35 4.27 -1.53
C GLU A 97 -12.71 3.85 -2.84
N ILE A 98 -12.73 2.55 -3.14
CA ILE A 98 -12.11 1.98 -4.32
C ILE A 98 -13.19 1.51 -5.29
N GLN A 99 -13.01 1.83 -6.56
CA GLN A 99 -13.74 1.19 -7.64
C GLN A 99 -12.85 0.12 -8.28
N ILE A 100 -13.34 -1.12 -8.32
CA ILE A 100 -12.64 -2.25 -8.93
C ILE A 100 -13.45 -2.70 -10.14
N GLU A 101 -12.80 -2.78 -11.30
CA GLU A 101 -13.37 -3.34 -12.51
C GLU A 101 -12.86 -4.78 -12.65
N VAL A 102 -13.78 -5.72 -12.84
CA VAL A 102 -13.47 -7.14 -12.89
C VAL A 102 -14.15 -7.82 -14.07
N VAL A 103 -13.50 -8.86 -14.58
CA VAL A 103 -14.04 -9.76 -15.60
C VAL A 103 -14.09 -11.15 -15.01
N ASN A 104 -15.25 -11.80 -15.08
CA ASN A 104 -15.34 -13.22 -14.78
C ASN A 104 -14.69 -14.01 -15.92
N ARG A 105 -13.69 -14.84 -15.60
CA ARG A 105 -12.88 -15.57 -16.57
C ARG A 105 -13.67 -16.66 -17.31
N HIS A 106 -14.76 -17.15 -16.74
CA HIS A 106 -15.60 -18.19 -17.33
C HIS A 106 -16.72 -17.63 -18.20
N THR A 107 -17.40 -16.56 -17.74
CA THR A 107 -18.53 -15.98 -18.46
C THR A 107 -18.16 -14.81 -19.37
N LEU A 108 -16.93 -14.29 -19.22
CA LEU A 108 -16.44 -13.07 -19.87
C LEU A 108 -17.28 -11.83 -19.55
N THR A 109 -18.08 -11.88 -18.49
CA THR A 109 -18.89 -10.75 -18.04
C THR A 109 -18.01 -9.76 -17.30
N GLN A 110 -18.07 -8.49 -17.71
CA GLN A 110 -17.42 -7.38 -17.03
C GLN A 110 -18.39 -6.69 -16.07
N ARG A 111 -17.90 -6.31 -14.90
CA ARG A 111 -18.64 -5.49 -13.92
C ARG A 111 -17.69 -4.58 -13.14
N SER A 112 -18.28 -3.65 -12.41
CA SER A 112 -17.56 -2.82 -11.44
C SER A 112 -18.16 -3.02 -10.05
N THR A 113 -17.31 -3.15 -9.04
CA THR A 113 -17.69 -3.20 -7.63
C THR A 113 -17.08 -2.03 -6.87
N ARG A 114 -17.75 -1.61 -5.79
CA ARG A 114 -17.24 -0.64 -4.82
C ARG A 114 -16.67 -1.42 -3.64
N TYR A 115 -15.52 -0.98 -3.16
CA TYR A 115 -14.85 -1.58 -2.03
C TYR A 115 -14.31 -0.48 -1.11
N THR A 116 -14.72 -0.52 0.15
CA THR A 116 -14.27 0.43 1.17
C THR A 116 -13.11 -0.19 1.94
N GLU A 117 -11.91 0.32 1.71
CA GLU A 117 -10.75 -0.01 2.52
C GLU A 117 -10.78 0.79 3.82
N ARG A 118 -10.39 0.15 4.93
CA ARG A 118 -10.09 0.81 6.19
C ARG A 118 -8.69 0.40 6.63
N TRP A 119 -7.79 1.37 6.70
CA TRP A 119 -6.42 1.17 7.14
C TRP A 119 -6.27 1.65 8.57
N HIS A 120 -5.84 0.73 9.45
CA HIS A 120 -5.60 0.99 10.86
C HIS A 120 -4.10 0.89 11.16
N TYR A 121 -3.57 1.84 11.92
CA TYR A 121 -2.19 1.77 12.38
C TYR A 121 -2.13 0.99 13.70
N ASP A 122 -1.46 -0.15 13.70
CA ASP A 122 -1.19 -0.89 14.92
C ASP A 122 0.13 -0.41 15.57
N PRO A 123 0.09 0.19 16.77
CA PRO A 123 1.28 0.64 17.47
C PRO A 123 2.17 -0.49 17.97
N GLU A 124 1.64 -1.71 18.16
CA GLU A 124 2.42 -2.86 18.64
C GLU A 124 3.35 -3.39 17.55
N SER A 125 2.79 -3.71 16.39
CA SER A 125 3.56 -4.16 15.22
C SER A 125 4.17 -3.01 14.40
N LYS A 126 3.82 -1.76 14.73
CA LYS A 126 4.29 -0.52 14.05
C LYS A 126 4.07 -0.56 12.54
N THR A 127 2.94 -1.09 12.11
CA THR A 127 2.55 -1.14 10.69
C THR A 127 1.08 -0.78 10.52
N TRP A 128 0.71 -0.50 9.27
CA TRP A 128 -0.68 -0.34 8.87
C TRP A 128 -1.24 -1.66 8.39
N TRP A 129 -2.42 -2.02 8.90
CA TRP A 129 -3.18 -3.19 8.46
C TRP A 129 -4.46 -2.77 7.76
N LEU A 130 -4.91 -3.57 6.81
CA LEU A 130 -6.26 -3.46 6.29
C LEU A 130 -7.21 -4.12 7.31
N ALA A 131 -8.04 -3.32 7.96
CA ALA A 131 -8.95 -3.73 9.03
C ALA A 131 -10.25 -4.39 8.53
N VAL A 132 -10.31 -4.69 7.23
CA VAL A 132 -11.45 -5.32 6.55
C VAL A 132 -10.93 -6.45 5.66
N GLY A 133 -11.82 -7.39 5.31
CA GLY A 133 -11.49 -8.49 4.40
C GLY A 133 -11.27 -8.04 2.96
N LEU A 134 -10.96 -9.00 2.09
CA LEU A 134 -10.87 -8.77 0.64
C LEU A 134 -12.21 -8.29 0.06
N PRO A 135 -12.21 -7.59 -1.09
CA PRO A 135 -13.45 -7.24 -1.78
C PRO A 135 -14.24 -8.50 -2.13
N ASP A 136 -15.54 -8.49 -1.83
CA ASP A 136 -16.44 -9.50 -2.36
C ASP A 136 -16.75 -9.17 -3.81
N PHE A 137 -16.35 -10.06 -4.71
CA PHE A 137 -16.71 -9.94 -6.11
C PHE A 137 -17.98 -10.68 -6.44
N PHE A 138 -18.54 -11.52 -5.60
CA PHE A 138 -19.47 -12.57 -6.03
C PHE A 138 -20.94 -12.31 -5.70
N GLU A 139 -21.26 -11.19 -5.07
CA GLU A 139 -22.64 -10.74 -4.90
C GLU A 139 -23.29 -10.49 -6.29
N GLU A 140 -24.57 -10.86 -6.41
CA GLU A 140 -25.42 -10.75 -7.61
C GLU A 140 -26.22 -9.44 -7.63
#